data_AF-A0A2V5VK88-F1
#
_entry.id   AF-A0A2V5VK88-F1
#
_cell.length_a   1.000
_cell.length_b   1.000
_cell.length_c   1.000
_cell.angle_alpha   90.00
_cell.angle_beta   90.00
_cell.angle_gamma   90.00
#
_symmetry.space_group_name_H-M   'P 1'
#
loop_
_entity.id
_entity.type
_entity.pdbx_description
1 polymer ?
#
loop_
_entity_poly.entity_id
_entity_poly.type
_entity_poly.pdbx_seq_one_letter_code
_entity_poly.pdbx_strand_id
1 'polypeptide(L)'
;MKKSASPAVPMPSKDRPNVLPLEGEIDLHVSPSLTAALNRMIDKKPKQLVVDLSRVAYIDSAGLAALIEGMQKVEAYGGQFALADLQETVRSIFEIARLDQVFRIFPDVDAALAAA
;
A
#
# COMPACT_ATOMS: atom_id res chain seq x y z
N MET A 1 -13.96 -1.62 27.62
CA MET A 1 -13.01 -2.70 27.29
C MET A 1 -12.60 -2.54 25.83
N LYS A 2 -11.58 -1.73 25.53
CA LYS A 2 -11.07 -1.56 24.16
C LYS A 2 -9.94 -2.56 23.99
N LYS A 3 -10.13 -3.60 23.17
CA LYS A 3 -9.04 -4.50 22.78
C LYS A 3 -7.97 -3.65 22.12
N SER A 4 -6.86 -3.45 22.81
CA SER A 4 -5.62 -2.95 22.22
C SER A 4 -5.13 -4.02 21.25
N ALA A 5 -5.66 -4.02 20.02
CA ALA A 5 -5.00 -4.69 18.91
C ALA A 5 -3.75 -3.85 18.63
N SER A 6 -2.58 -4.36 19.01
CA SER A 6 -1.32 -3.85 18.48
C SER A 6 -1.44 -3.83 16.95
N PRO A 7 -1.03 -2.75 16.27
CA PRO A 7 -1.11 -2.72 14.83
C PRO A 7 -0.25 -3.87 14.29
N ALA A 8 -0.88 -4.80 13.58
CA ALA A 8 -0.16 -5.88 12.92
C ALA A 8 0.81 -5.23 11.94
N VAL A 9 2.10 -5.52 12.07
CA VAL A 9 3.11 -4.98 11.16
C VAL A 9 2.81 -5.53 9.77
N PRO A 10 2.62 -4.66 8.75
CA PRO A 10 2.43 -5.13 7.39
C PRO A 10 3.57 -6.06 6.97
N MET A 11 3.23 -7.22 6.44
CA MET A 11 4.19 -8.21 5.98
C MET A 11 3.85 -8.65 4.56
N PRO A 12 4.85 -8.84 3.68
CA PRO A 12 4.59 -9.33 2.34
C PRO A 12 3.93 -10.71 2.36
N SER A 13 3.12 -11.00 1.35
CA SER A 13 2.51 -12.31 1.19
C SER A 13 3.58 -13.40 1.04
N LYS A 14 3.37 -14.57 1.66
CA LYS A 14 4.33 -15.70 1.63
C LYS A 14 4.52 -16.24 0.22
N ASP A 15 3.44 -16.28 -0.56
CA ASP A 15 3.45 -16.81 -1.93
C ASP A 15 3.83 -15.74 -2.96
N ARG A 16 3.64 -14.46 -2.62
CA ARG A 16 3.87 -13.32 -3.51
C ARG A 16 4.73 -12.26 -2.79
N PRO A 17 6.06 -12.39 -2.81
CA PRO A 17 6.97 -11.54 -2.03
C PRO A 17 6.98 -10.06 -2.47
N ASN A 18 6.35 -9.76 -3.60
CA ASN A 18 6.21 -8.42 -4.18
C ASN A 18 4.86 -7.77 -3.81
N VAL A 19 3.98 -8.48 -3.10
CA VAL A 19 2.65 -8.01 -2.70
C VAL A 19 2.67 -7.73 -1.20
N LEU A 20 2.29 -6.51 -0.82
CA LEU A 20 2.13 -6.09 0.57
C LEU A 20 0.63 -5.97 0.89
N PRO A 21 0.01 -6.97 1.54
CA PRO A 21 -1.34 -6.84 2.06
C PRO A 21 -1.37 -5.86 3.24
N LEU A 22 -2.31 -4.93 3.19
CA LEU A 22 -2.67 -4.03 4.27
C LEU A 22 -4.07 -4.35 4.78
N GLU A 23 -4.28 -4.18 6.08
CA GLU A 23 -5.55 -4.46 6.72
C GLU A 23 -5.87 -3.46 7.83
N GLY A 24 -7.15 -3.23 8.08
CA GLY A 24 -7.64 -2.35 9.14
C GLY A 24 -7.54 -0.87 8.78
N GLU A 25 -7.15 -0.05 9.75
CA GLU A 25 -7.05 1.40 9.63
C GLU A 25 -5.58 1.80 9.49
N ILE A 26 -5.25 2.53 8.42
CA ILE A 26 -3.90 3.04 8.19
C ILE A 26 -3.85 4.47 8.72
N ASP A 27 -3.53 4.59 10.01
CA ASP A 27 -3.44 5.86 10.72
C ASP A 27 -1.98 6.24 11.06
N LEU A 28 -1.79 7.35 11.77
CA LEU A 28 -0.50 7.80 12.32
C LEU A 28 0.25 6.74 13.15
N HIS A 29 -0.41 5.74 13.73
CA HIS A 29 0.23 4.66 14.47
C HIS A 29 0.71 3.53 13.57
N VAL A 30 -0.02 3.23 12.49
CA VAL A 30 0.34 2.19 11.52
C VAL A 30 1.35 2.69 10.50
N SER A 31 1.26 3.97 10.12
CA SER A 31 2.08 4.59 9.07
C SER A 31 3.59 4.37 9.21
N PRO A 32 4.21 4.51 10.41
CA PRO A 32 5.64 4.21 10.57
C PRO A 32 6.00 2.75 10.27
N SER A 33 5.12 1.81 10.66
CA SER A 33 5.32 0.37 10.41
C SER A 33 5.13 0.04 8.93
N LEU A 34 4.17 0.68 8.25
CA LEU A 34 3.98 0.61 6.80
C LEU A 34 5.22 1.09 6.05
N THR A 35 5.74 2.26 6.39
CA THR A 35 6.97 2.80 5.77
C THR A 35 8.16 1.85 5.96
N ALA A 36 8.31 1.28 7.16
CA ALA A 36 9.38 0.31 7.42
C ALA A 36 9.22 -0.98 6.58
N ALA A 37 7.99 -1.51 6.45
CA ALA A 37 7.70 -2.68 5.64
C ALA A 37 7.98 -2.43 4.15
N LEU A 38 7.50 -1.29 3.62
CA LEU A 38 7.76 -0.86 2.25
C LEU A 38 9.27 -0.74 1.99
N ASN A 39 10.01 -0.04 2.85
CA ASN A 39 11.47 0.11 2.70
C ASN A 39 12.17 -1.25 2.62
N ARG A 40 11.83 -2.22 3.48
CA ARG A 40 12.42 -3.56 3.45
C ARG A 40 12.15 -4.32 2.15
N MET A 41 10.98 -4.11 1.53
CA MET A 41 10.66 -4.69 0.23
C MET A 41 11.40 -3.96 -0.89
N ILE A 42 11.43 -2.64 -0.83
CA ILE A 42 12.11 -1.73 -1.78
C ILE A 42 13.62 -1.99 -1.81
N ASP A 43 14.26 -2.31 -0.68
CA ASP A 43 15.68 -2.62 -0.59
C ASP A 43 16.08 -3.82 -1.46
N LYS A 44 15.13 -4.74 -1.73
CA LYS A 44 15.34 -5.87 -2.65
C LYS A 44 15.24 -5.47 -4.13
N LYS A 45 14.88 -4.22 -4.41
CA LYS A 45 14.65 -3.64 -5.74
C LYS A 45 13.75 -4.51 -6.62
N PRO A 46 12.54 -4.87 -6.15
CA PRO A 46 11.63 -5.65 -6.98
C PRO A 46 11.24 -4.85 -8.21
N LYS A 47 11.14 -5.51 -9.38
CA LYS A 47 10.69 -4.85 -10.61
C LYS A 47 9.29 -4.27 -10.47
N GLN A 48 8.48 -4.88 -9.61
CA GLN A 48 7.11 -4.49 -9.32
C GLN A 48 6.83 -4.66 -7.83
N LEU A 49 6.13 -3.70 -7.24
CA LEU A 49 5.59 -3.77 -5.90
C LEU A 49 4.10 -3.44 -5.94
N VAL A 50 3.27 -4.34 -5.42
CA VAL A 50 1.82 -4.16 -5.34
C VAL A 50 1.41 -4.02 -3.88
N VAL A 51 0.63 -3.01 -3.55
CA VAL A 51 0.00 -2.88 -2.23
C VAL A 51 -1.47 -3.28 -2.36
N ASP A 52 -1.85 -4.30 -1.61
CA ASP A 52 -3.21 -4.81 -1.57
C ASP A 52 -3.99 -4.08 -0.45
N LEU A 53 -5.01 -3.32 -0.85
CA LEU A 53 -5.86 -2.50 0.01
C LEU A 53 -7.23 -3.14 0.25
N SER A 54 -7.43 -4.40 -0.16
CA SER A 54 -8.72 -5.12 -0.09
C SER A 54 -9.30 -5.18 1.33
N ARG A 55 -8.46 -5.11 2.36
CA ARG A 55 -8.87 -5.17 3.77
C ARG A 55 -8.64 -3.86 4.52
N VAL A 56 -8.35 -2.77 3.81
CA VAL A 56 -8.16 -1.45 4.42
C VAL A 56 -9.50 -0.74 4.51
N ALA A 57 -9.94 -0.49 5.74
CA ALA A 57 -11.19 0.20 6.03
C ALA A 57 -11.06 1.73 5.94
N TYR A 58 -9.88 2.26 6.24
CA TYR A 58 -9.62 3.70 6.30
C TYR A 58 -8.13 4.01 6.14
N ILE A 59 -7.81 5.19 5.60
CA ILE A 59 -6.44 5.72 5.49
C ILE A 59 -6.44 7.22 5.76
N ASP A 60 -5.51 7.69 6.59
CA ASP A 60 -5.31 9.11 6.87
C ASP A 60 -4.19 9.73 5.99
N SER A 61 -3.89 11.00 6.22
CA SER A 61 -2.84 11.72 5.48
C SER A 61 -1.44 11.13 5.66
N ALA A 62 -1.14 10.53 6.82
CA ALA A 62 0.15 9.91 7.07
C ALA A 62 0.29 8.59 6.32
N GLY A 63 -0.79 7.80 6.24
CA GLY A 63 -0.83 6.59 5.43
C GLY A 63 -0.65 6.90 3.94
N LEU A 64 -1.33 7.93 3.44
CA LEU A 64 -1.17 8.39 2.06
C LEU A 64 0.27 8.86 1.78
N ALA A 65 0.86 9.64 2.69
CA ALA A 65 2.25 10.08 2.55
C ALA A 65 3.23 8.89 2.49
N ALA A 66 3.03 7.87 3.33
CA ALA A 66 3.84 6.64 3.32
C ALA A 66 3.74 5.89 1.98
N LEU A 67 2.55 5.81 1.38
CA LEU A 67 2.36 5.21 0.06
C LEU A 67 3.04 6.02 -1.06
N ILE A 68 2.92 7.35 -1.01
CA ILE A 68 3.56 8.24 -1.99
C ILE A 68 5.09 8.12 -1.92
N GLU A 69 5.66 8.14 -0.72
CA GLU A 69 7.10 7.95 -0.52
C GLU A 69 7.57 6.59 -1.02
N GLY A 70 6.79 5.53 -0.76
CA GLY A 70 7.07 4.18 -1.26
C GLY A 70 7.09 4.13 -2.79
N MET A 71 6.07 4.72 -3.43
CA MET A 71 5.97 4.84 -4.90
C MET A 71 7.18 5.55 -5.49
N GLN A 72 7.52 6.75 -4.99
CA GLN A 72 8.66 7.53 -5.47
C GLN A 72 9.97 6.75 -5.37
N LYS A 73 10.18 6.02 -4.27
CA LYS A 73 11.39 5.18 -4.10
C LYS A 73 11.44 4.01 -5.08
N VAL A 74 10.31 3.37 -5.35
CA VAL A 74 10.21 2.28 -6.34
C VAL A 74 10.51 2.79 -7.74
N GLU A 75 9.89 3.91 -8.12
CA GLU A 75 10.07 4.53 -9.43
C GLU A 75 11.50 5.08 -9.62
N ALA A 76 12.15 5.55 -8.56
CA ALA A 76 13.51 6.09 -8.62
C ALA A 76 14.55 5.06 -9.10
N TYR A 77 14.32 3.76 -8.91
CA TYR A 77 15.17 2.70 -9.50
C TYR A 77 14.57 2.03 -10.74
N GLY A 78 13.47 2.57 -11.26
CA GLY A 78 12.77 2.06 -12.46
C GLY A 78 11.80 0.90 -12.20
N GLY A 79 11.48 0.61 -10.94
CA GLY A 79 10.43 -0.33 -10.59
C GLY A 79 9.03 0.24 -10.83
N GLN A 80 8.02 -0.63 -10.77
CA GLN A 80 6.62 -0.26 -10.90
C GLN A 80 5.92 -0.38 -9.53
N PHE A 81 5.22 0.67 -9.11
CA PHE A 81 4.41 0.65 -7.90
C PHE A 81 2.93 0.71 -8.26
N ALA A 82 2.14 -0.19 -7.69
CA ALA A 82 0.71 -0.30 -7.97
C ALA A 82 -0.10 -0.53 -6.70
N LEU A 83 -1.33 -0.03 -6.70
CA LEU A 83 -2.33 -0.30 -5.67
C LEU A 83 -3.39 -1.24 -6.25
N ALA A 84 -3.87 -2.15 -5.41
CA ALA A 84 -4.89 -3.12 -5.78
C ALA A 84 -6.06 -3.08 -4.80
N ASP A 85 -7.27 -3.29 -5.33
CA ASP A 85 -8.48 -3.57 -4.55
C ASP A 85 -8.82 -2.51 -3.50
N LEU A 86 -8.94 -1.24 -3.94
CA LEU A 86 -9.36 -0.16 -3.04
C LEU A 86 -10.84 -0.31 -2.67
N GLN A 87 -11.09 -0.41 -1.37
CA GLN A 87 -12.43 -0.28 -0.78
C GLN A 87 -13.03 1.10 -1.09
N GLU A 88 -14.37 1.18 -1.16
CA GLU A 88 -15.10 2.39 -1.56
C GLU A 88 -14.70 3.63 -0.74
N THR A 89 -14.61 3.49 0.58
CA THR A 89 -14.18 4.58 1.48
C THR A 89 -12.76 5.08 1.16
N VAL A 90 -11.82 4.16 0.93
CA VAL A 90 -10.43 4.50 0.59
C VAL A 90 -10.38 5.14 -0.80
N ARG A 91 -11.13 4.60 -1.76
CA ARG A 91 -11.24 5.15 -3.12
C ARG A 91 -11.74 6.60 -3.10
N SER A 92 -12.80 6.91 -2.35
CA SER A 92 -13.28 8.30 -2.24
C SER A 92 -12.21 9.24 -1.68
N ILE A 93 -11.42 8.81 -0.70
CA ILE A 93 -10.31 9.60 -0.15
C ILE A 93 -9.26 9.87 -1.23
N PHE A 94 -8.90 8.85 -2.03
CA PHE A 94 -7.97 8.99 -3.15
C PHE A 94 -8.48 9.96 -4.22
N GLU A 95 -9.76 9.88 -4.60
CA GLU A 95 -10.38 10.78 -5.58
C GLU A 95 -10.43 12.23 -5.08
N ILE A 96 -10.81 12.44 -3.81
CA ILE A 96 -10.81 13.78 -3.19
C ILE A 96 -9.40 14.37 -3.17
N ALA A 97 -8.40 13.55 -2.83
CA ALA A 97 -7.00 13.93 -2.82
C ALA A 97 -6.36 13.98 -4.22
N ARG A 98 -7.09 13.62 -5.27
CA ARG A 98 -6.62 13.47 -6.67
C ARG A 98 -5.41 12.53 -6.81
N LEU A 99 -5.32 11.55 -5.93
CA LEU A 99 -4.26 10.53 -5.94
C LEU A 99 -4.57 9.39 -6.91
N ASP A 100 -5.80 9.28 -7.37
CA ASP A 100 -6.22 8.39 -8.47
C ASP A 100 -5.48 8.66 -9.78
N GLN A 101 -4.98 9.88 -9.98
CA GLN A 101 -4.17 10.26 -11.15
C GLN A 101 -2.66 10.03 -10.94
N VAL A 102 -2.25 9.79 -9.69
CA VAL A 102 -0.85 9.61 -9.30
C VAL A 102 -0.51 8.12 -9.24
N PHE A 103 -1.40 7.32 -8.65
CA PHE A 103 -1.18 5.89 -8.50
C PHE A 103 -1.79 5.10 -9.66
N ARG A 104 -1.10 4.02 -10.04
CA ARG A 104 -1.73 2.96 -10.84
C ARG A 104 -2.59 2.10 -9.94
N ILE A 105 -3.90 2.22 -10.10
CA ILE A 105 -4.89 1.51 -9.29
C ILE A 105 -5.56 0.44 -10.13
N PHE A 106 -5.55 -0.79 -9.63
CA PHE A 106 -6.12 -1.97 -10.28
C PHE A 106 -7.29 -2.54 -9.47
N PRO A 107 -8.23 -3.25 -10.12
CA PRO A 107 -9.38 -3.84 -9.44
C PRO A 107 -8.99 -4.92 -8.43
N ASP A 108 -7.91 -5.66 -8.69
CA ASP A 108 -7.41 -6.73 -7.83
C ASP A 108 -5.88 -6.91 -7.99
N VAL A 109 -5.31 -7.76 -7.13
CA VAL A 109 -3.86 -8.03 -7.09
C VAL A 109 -3.38 -8.73 -8.36
N ASP A 110 -4.20 -9.60 -8.97
CA ASP A 110 -3.81 -10.34 -10.16
C ASP A 110 -3.72 -9.42 -11.38
N ALA A 111 -4.68 -8.52 -11.55
CA ALA A 111 -4.67 -7.47 -12.56
C ALA A 111 -3.47 -6.53 -12.38
N ALA A 112 -3.14 -6.15 -11.13
CA ALA A 112 -1.95 -5.36 -10.85
C ALA A 112 -0.68 -6.08 -11.29
N LEU A 113 -0.51 -7.35 -10.89
CA LEU A 113 0.66 -8.16 -11.23
C LEU A 113 0.80 -8.40 -12.74
N ALA A 114 -0.31 -8.55 -13.46
CA ALA A 114 -0.32 -8.77 -14.91
C ALA A 114 0.06 -7.52 -15.72
N ALA A 115 -0.01 -6.32 -15.12
CA ALA A 115 0.26 -5.05 -15.79
C ALA A 115 1.74 -4.61 -15.77
N ALA A 116 2.65 -5.42 -15.21
CA ALA A 116 4.10 -5.15 -15.13
C ALA A 116 4.91 -5.71 -16.31
#